data_AF-A0A1F6ZRQ4-F1
#
_entry.id   AF-A0A1F6ZRQ4-F1
#
_cell.length_a   1.000
_cell.length_b   1.000
_cell.length_c   1.000
_cell.angle_alpha   90.00
_cell.angle_beta   90.00
_cell.angle_gamma   90.00
#
_symmetry.space_group_name_H-M   'P 1'
#
loop_
_entity.id
_entity.type
_entity.pdbx_description
1 polymer ?
#
loop_
_entity_poly.entity_id
_entity_poly.type
_entity_poly.pdbx_seq_one_letter_code
_entity_poly.pdbx_strand_id
1 'polypeptide(L)'
;MKKYTPYIFPLLVFLLVFFLIFRWFQLRSQRANNELNFSEGIQIENLSEDEQRSILQGAGDYDTVELSPAATGEADAQEAITQPKVSGVIRHETIDGKVRFSVIVTASEDVVYHVWLRDPDTNELSPAFDLVAGKGGLVGTAAIGVDLLPVEVIVSISTDKNRVLDEVVLRGLLSPTPEEKRE
;
A
#
# COMPACT_ATOMS: atom_id res chain seq x y z
N MET A 1 -3.53 43.25 -47.63
CA MET A 1 -3.37 42.56 -46.33
C MET A 1 -3.56 41.03 -46.47
N LYS A 2 -2.84 40.35 -47.38
CA LYS A 2 -2.97 38.88 -47.61
C LYS A 2 -1.66 38.10 -47.40
N LYS A 3 -0.59 38.78 -46.95
CA LYS A 3 0.76 38.19 -46.82
C LYS A 3 0.94 37.34 -45.56
N TYR A 4 0.09 37.51 -44.55
CA TYR A 4 0.22 36.80 -43.26
C TYR A 4 -0.73 35.60 -43.12
N THR A 5 -1.72 35.48 -44.00
CA THR A 5 -2.72 34.39 -44.00
C THR A 5 -2.12 32.97 -44.04
N PRO A 6 -1.05 32.67 -44.82
CA PRO A 6 -0.48 31.32 -44.82
C PRO A 6 0.28 30.96 -43.53
N TYR A 7 0.61 31.93 -42.67
CA TYR A 7 1.33 31.70 -41.41
C TYR A 7 0.40 31.52 -40.21
N ILE A 8 -0.89 31.85 -40.35
CA ILE A 8 -1.90 31.69 -39.29
C ILE A 8 -2.15 30.20 -39.00
N PHE A 9 -2.23 29.37 -40.04
CA PHE A 9 -2.48 27.93 -39.87
C PHE A 9 -1.32 27.22 -39.15
N PRO A 10 -0.03 27.39 -39.55
CA PRO A 10 1.10 26.86 -38.79
C PRO A 10 1.15 27.34 -37.33
N LEU A 11 0.84 28.61 -37.08
CA LEU A 11 0.82 29.17 -35.73
C LEU A 11 -0.24 28.51 -34.84
N LEU A 12 -1.45 28.28 -35.38
CA LEU A 12 -2.52 27.60 -34.64
C LEU A 12 -2.18 26.15 -34.30
N VAL A 13 -1.55 25.43 -35.24
CA VAL A 13 -1.06 24.06 -34.97
C VAL A 13 -0.01 24.06 -33.87
N PHE A 14 0.92 25.02 -33.91
CA PHE A 14 1.95 25.15 -32.86
C PHE A 14 1.32 25.43 -31.48
N LEU A 15 0.35 26.34 -31.40
CA LEU A 15 -0.40 26.61 -30.17
C LEU A 15 -1.17 25.39 -29.67
N LEU A 16 -1.78 24.61 -30.57
CA LEU A 16 -2.50 23.39 -30.22
C LEU A 16 -1.56 22.31 -29.69
N VAL A 17 -0.40 22.10 -30.31
CA VAL A 17 0.61 21.15 -29.82
C VAL A 17 1.15 21.59 -28.46
N PHE A 18 1.47 22.88 -28.30
CA PHE A 18 1.89 23.43 -27.01
C PHE A 18 0.81 23.23 -25.93
N PHE A 19 -0.45 23.49 -26.26
CA PHE A 19 -1.58 23.25 -25.36
C PHE A 19 -1.73 21.78 -25.00
N LEU A 20 -1.56 20.85 -25.95
CA LEU A 20 -1.62 19.42 -25.68
C LEU A 20 -0.45 18.95 -24.80
N ILE A 21 0.77 19.44 -25.04
CA ILE A 21 1.93 19.15 -24.20
C ILE A 21 1.73 19.71 -22.80
N PHE A 22 1.27 20.96 -22.68
CA PHE A 22 0.98 21.59 -21.39
C PHE A 22 -0.12 20.85 -20.65
N ARG A 23 -1.21 20.48 -21.34
CA ARG A 23 -2.31 19.68 -20.76
C ARG A 23 -1.84 18.29 -20.34
N TRP A 24 -1.05 17.62 -21.17
CA TRP A 24 -0.48 16.31 -20.84
C TRP A 24 0.49 16.41 -19.65
N PHE A 25 1.32 17.46 -19.61
CA PHE A 25 2.22 17.72 -18.51
C PHE A 25 1.45 18.04 -17.22
N GLN A 26 0.38 18.84 -17.28
CA GLN A 26 -0.50 19.11 -16.15
C GLN A 26 -1.20 17.84 -15.65
N LEU A 27 -1.72 17.00 -16.56
CA LEU A 27 -2.30 15.69 -16.20
C LEU A 27 -1.24 14.76 -15.59
N ARG A 28 -0.01 14.79 -16.10
CA ARG A 28 1.10 14.00 -15.57
C ARG A 28 1.62 14.53 -14.25
N SER A 29 1.68 15.84 -14.04
CA SER A 29 2.07 16.46 -12.78
C SER A 29 0.99 16.33 -11.73
N GLN A 30 -0.30 16.34 -12.11
CA GLN A 30 -1.38 15.91 -11.23
C GLN A 30 -1.22 14.45 -10.84
N ARG A 31 -0.84 13.55 -11.77
CA ARG A 31 -0.57 12.14 -11.47
C ARG A 31 0.75 11.86 -10.75
N ALA A 32 1.74 12.76 -10.81
CA ALA A 32 3.06 12.59 -10.20
C ALA A 32 3.19 13.32 -8.86
N ASN A 33 2.38 14.36 -8.63
CA ASN A 33 2.15 14.95 -7.30
C ASN A 33 0.97 14.29 -6.57
N ASN A 34 0.20 13.44 -7.27
CA ASN A 34 -0.56 12.37 -6.64
C ASN A 34 0.41 11.21 -6.39
N GLU A 35 1.10 11.26 -5.24
CA GLU A 35 1.23 10.04 -4.46
C GLU A 35 -0.16 9.38 -4.46
N LEU A 36 -0.19 8.10 -4.78
CA LEU A 36 -1.40 7.32 -5.01
C LEU A 36 -2.46 7.64 -3.95
N ASN A 37 -3.43 8.44 -4.38
CA ASN A 37 -4.57 8.82 -3.59
C ASN A 37 -5.50 7.59 -3.55
N PHE A 38 -5.37 6.78 -2.51
CA PHE A 38 -6.53 6.12 -1.86
C PHE A 38 -7.52 7.16 -1.29
N SER A 39 -7.46 8.42 -1.74
CA SER A 39 -7.95 9.62 -1.08
C SER A 39 -8.52 10.60 -2.10
N GLU A 40 -9.62 10.21 -2.73
CA GLU A 40 -10.78 11.11 -2.67
C GLU A 40 -11.48 10.82 -1.31
N GLY A 41 -10.77 11.04 -0.18
CA GLY A 41 -11.36 10.97 1.17
C GLY A 41 -10.66 10.14 2.26
N ILE A 42 -9.71 9.24 1.97
CA ILE A 42 -9.14 8.34 3.01
C ILE A 42 -7.66 8.65 3.26
N GLN A 43 -7.43 9.48 4.28
CA GLN A 43 -6.11 9.69 4.87
C GLN A 43 -5.71 8.38 5.58
N ILE A 44 -4.62 7.75 5.12
CA ILE A 44 -3.93 6.72 5.91
C ILE A 44 -3.33 7.43 7.11
N GLU A 45 -4.10 7.51 8.18
CA GLU A 45 -3.68 8.12 9.43
C GLU A 45 -2.78 7.12 10.17
N ASN A 46 -1.54 7.54 10.44
CA ASN A 46 -0.72 6.85 11.43
C ASN A 46 -1.44 6.97 12.79
N LEU A 47 -1.72 5.83 13.43
CA LEU A 47 -2.35 5.80 14.74
C LEU A 47 -1.52 6.61 15.74
N SER A 48 -2.21 7.32 16.64
CA SER A 48 -1.55 8.00 17.77
C SER A 48 -0.80 6.99 18.65
N GLU A 49 0.20 7.44 19.40
CA GLU A 49 0.99 6.54 20.27
C GLU A 49 0.12 5.75 21.26
N ASP A 50 -1.00 6.32 21.71
CA ASP A 50 -1.94 5.68 22.63
C ASP A 50 -2.77 4.60 21.92
N GLU A 51 -3.21 4.84 20.68
CA GLU A 51 -3.92 3.85 19.86
C GLU A 51 -2.99 2.69 19.46
N GLN A 52 -1.75 2.98 19.06
CA GLN A 52 -0.74 1.94 18.80
C GLN A 52 -0.53 1.05 20.03
N ARG A 53 -0.44 1.66 21.23
CA ARG A 53 -0.31 0.91 22.48
C ARG A 53 -1.52 0.03 22.75
N SER A 54 -2.74 0.50 22.47
CA SER A 54 -3.97 -0.30 22.66
C SER A 54 -3.98 -1.55 21.79
N ILE A 55 -3.63 -1.42 20.52
CA ILE A 55 -3.57 -2.54 19.56
C ILE A 55 -2.47 -3.53 19.93
N LEU A 56 -1.30 -3.02 20.33
CA LEU A 56 -0.16 -3.87 20.68
C LEU A 56 -0.29 -4.54 22.05
N GLN A 57 -1.02 -3.93 22.99
CA GLN A 57 -1.29 -4.51 24.32
C GLN A 57 -2.44 -5.53 24.32
N GLY A 58 -3.20 -5.63 23.22
CA GLY A 58 -4.24 -6.66 23.06
C GLY A 58 -5.48 -6.45 23.92
N ALA A 59 -5.80 -5.21 24.30
CA ALA A 59 -6.96 -4.88 25.15
C ALA A 59 -8.29 -4.71 24.37
N GLY A 60 -8.35 -5.16 23.11
CA GLY A 60 -9.48 -5.02 22.20
C GLY A 60 -9.86 -6.36 21.55
N ASP A 61 -10.99 -6.37 20.85
CA ASP A 61 -11.51 -7.53 20.13
C ASP A 61 -10.91 -7.55 18.71
N TYR A 62 -9.71 -8.11 18.59
CA TYR A 62 -8.92 -8.08 17.35
C TYR A 62 -9.01 -9.40 16.59
N ASP A 63 -9.37 -9.30 15.32
CA ASP A 63 -9.26 -10.40 14.37
C ASP A 63 -7.81 -10.52 13.87
N THR A 64 -7.33 -11.76 13.73
CA THR A 64 -5.97 -12.03 13.26
C THR A 64 -6.00 -12.80 11.94
N VAL A 65 -5.29 -12.26 10.94
CA VAL A 65 -5.07 -12.90 9.64
C VAL A 65 -3.60 -13.29 9.55
N GLU A 66 -3.31 -14.56 9.30
CA GLU A 66 -1.93 -15.02 9.10
C GLU A 66 -1.39 -14.55 7.73
N LEU A 67 -0.18 -14.00 7.73
CA LEU A 67 0.51 -13.69 6.49
C LEU A 67 1.14 -14.96 5.92
N SER A 68 0.85 -15.23 4.66
CA SER A 68 1.46 -16.33 3.93
C SER A 68 2.78 -15.89 3.30
N PRO A 69 3.83 -16.72 3.36
CA PRO A 69 5.05 -16.45 2.59
C PRO A 69 4.71 -16.39 1.11
N ALA A 70 5.24 -15.39 0.41
CA ALA A 70 5.10 -15.36 -1.03
C ALA A 70 5.87 -16.57 -1.59
N ALA A 71 5.16 -17.47 -2.27
CA ALA A 71 5.80 -18.57 -2.98
C ALA A 71 6.70 -17.97 -4.07
N THR A 72 8.00 -17.90 -3.82
CA THR A 72 8.99 -17.97 -4.90
C THR A 72 8.73 -19.27 -5.65
N GLY A 73 8.80 -19.22 -6.98
CA GLY A 73 8.30 -20.29 -7.87
C GLY A 73 8.80 -21.70 -7.53
N GLU A 74 8.18 -22.69 -8.19
CA GLU A 74 8.31 -24.14 -7.99
C GLU A 74 9.73 -24.75 -8.01
N ALA A 75 10.81 -23.96 -8.03
CA ALA A 75 12.19 -24.41 -7.97
C ALA A 75 12.79 -24.46 -6.54
N ASP A 76 12.19 -23.79 -5.55
CA ASP A 76 12.83 -23.59 -4.23
C ASP A 76 12.30 -24.51 -3.11
N ALA A 77 11.53 -25.54 -3.46
CA ALA A 77 11.01 -26.53 -2.51
C ALA A 77 12.10 -27.40 -1.83
N GLN A 78 13.36 -27.28 -2.26
CA GLN A 78 14.51 -27.98 -1.67
C GLN A 78 15.41 -27.10 -0.79
N GLU A 79 15.16 -25.79 -0.66
CA GLU A 79 15.95 -24.88 0.20
C GLU A 79 15.23 -24.47 1.50
N ALA A 80 14.17 -25.19 1.88
CA ALA A 80 13.37 -24.96 3.09
C ALA A 80 14.11 -25.20 4.43
N ILE A 81 15.42 -25.44 4.43
CA ILE A 81 16.22 -25.70 5.64
C ILE A 81 17.09 -24.48 6.04
N THR A 82 17.17 -23.43 5.20
CA THR A 82 18.06 -22.29 5.48
C THR A 82 17.51 -20.92 5.07
N GLN A 83 16.20 -20.78 4.91
CA GLN A 83 15.60 -19.45 4.76
C GLN A 83 15.33 -18.86 6.16
N PRO A 84 15.62 -17.56 6.40
CA PRO A 84 15.19 -16.91 7.63
C PRO A 84 13.68 -17.08 7.73
N LYS A 85 13.21 -17.58 8.86
CA LYS A 85 11.80 -17.87 9.13
C LYS A 85 11.02 -16.56 9.24
N VAL A 86 10.75 -15.93 8.11
CA VAL A 86 9.90 -14.74 8.02
C VAL A 86 8.47 -15.21 8.21
N SER A 87 7.84 -14.73 9.27
CA SER A 87 6.44 -15.02 9.57
C SER A 87 5.78 -13.75 10.07
N GLY A 88 4.49 -13.62 9.86
CA GLY A 88 3.79 -12.44 10.34
C GLY A 88 2.29 -12.63 10.38
N VAL A 89 1.64 -11.68 11.03
CA VAL A 89 0.19 -11.63 11.17
C VAL A 89 -0.29 -10.20 10.99
N ILE A 90 -1.50 -10.07 10.49
CA ILE A 90 -2.25 -8.82 10.47
C ILE A 90 -3.27 -8.92 11.60
N ARG A 91 -3.16 -8.05 12.60
CA ARG A 91 -4.22 -7.85 13.59
C ARG A 91 -5.07 -6.70 13.15
N HIS A 92 -6.38 -6.82 13.19
CA HIS A 92 -7.27 -5.74 12.79
C HIS A 92 -8.53 -5.68 13.64
N GLU A 93 -9.11 -4.50 13.69
CA GLU A 93 -10.42 -4.22 14.26
C GLU A 93 -11.16 -3.22 13.37
N THR A 94 -12.49 -3.29 13.36
CA THR A 94 -13.31 -2.31 12.66
C THR A 94 -14.00 -1.43 13.70
N ILE A 95 -13.69 -0.13 13.70
CA ILE A 95 -14.25 0.86 14.61
C ILE A 95 -14.62 2.12 13.80
N ASP A 96 -15.83 2.64 14.03
CA ASP A 96 -16.33 3.89 13.42
C ASP A 96 -16.22 3.94 11.88
N GLY A 97 -16.44 2.80 11.22
CA GLY A 97 -16.35 2.70 9.75
C GLY A 97 -14.93 2.73 9.20
N LYS A 98 -13.91 2.62 10.06
CA LYS A 98 -12.51 2.43 9.68
C LYS A 98 -12.01 1.07 10.17
N VAL A 99 -11.17 0.44 9.37
CA VAL A 99 -10.43 -0.76 9.70
C VAL A 99 -9.06 -0.33 10.19
N ARG A 100 -8.81 -0.47 11.48
CA ARG A 100 -7.49 -0.26 12.06
C ARG A 100 -6.77 -1.59 12.04
N PHE A 101 -5.56 -1.61 11.52
CA PHE A 101 -4.77 -2.84 11.46
C PHE A 101 -3.32 -2.60 11.86
N SER A 102 -2.71 -3.65 12.40
CA SER A 102 -1.30 -3.75 12.70
C SER A 102 -0.71 -4.94 11.96
N VAL A 103 0.35 -4.68 11.22
CA VAL A 103 1.18 -5.72 10.61
C VAL A 103 2.33 -6.02 11.57
N ILE A 104 2.40 -7.25 12.03
CA ILE A 104 3.43 -7.74 12.96
C ILE A 104 4.22 -8.83 12.25
N VAL A 105 5.52 -8.61 12.08
CA VAL A 105 6.41 -9.52 11.35
C VAL A 105 7.57 -9.92 12.26
N THR A 106 7.77 -11.23 12.40
CA THR A 106 8.99 -11.80 12.97
C THR A 106 9.96 -12.07 11.83
N ALA A 107 10.97 -11.21 11.73
CA ALA A 107 12.06 -11.29 10.75
C ALA A 107 13.32 -10.63 11.31
N SER A 108 14.39 -10.58 10.51
CA SER A 108 15.66 -9.98 10.92
C SER A 108 15.54 -8.45 10.98
N GLU A 109 16.10 -7.81 12.02
CA GLU A 109 15.99 -6.35 12.22
C GLU A 109 17.03 -5.54 11.42
N ASP A 110 17.98 -6.19 10.74
CA ASP A 110 19.00 -5.56 9.90
C ASP A 110 18.49 -5.18 8.50
N VAL A 111 17.26 -5.59 8.17
CA VAL A 111 16.62 -5.34 6.87
C VAL A 111 15.43 -4.39 7.06
N VAL A 112 15.26 -3.47 6.11
CA VAL A 112 14.09 -2.59 6.06
C VAL A 112 12.96 -3.29 5.31
N TYR A 113 11.82 -3.41 5.97
CA TYR A 113 10.61 -4.00 5.40
C TYR A 113 9.57 -2.92 5.13
N HIS A 114 9.05 -2.94 3.91
CA HIS A 114 8.03 -2.01 3.43
C HIS A 114 6.69 -2.73 3.33
N VAL A 115 5.62 -2.07 3.78
CA VAL A 115 4.25 -2.55 3.63
C VAL A 115 3.55 -1.76 2.53
N TRP A 116 2.90 -2.51 1.65
CA TRP A 116 2.10 -2.00 0.55
C TRP A 116 0.68 -2.53 0.66
N LEU A 117 -0.27 -1.72 0.22
CA LEU A 117 -1.65 -2.12 0.07
C LEU A 117 -1.96 -2.26 -1.41
N ARG A 118 -2.55 -3.39 -1.78
CA ARG A 118 -2.98 -3.69 -3.13
C ARG A 118 -4.49 -3.90 -3.17
N ASP A 119 -5.14 -3.16 -4.04
CA ASP A 119 -6.53 -3.43 -4.41
C ASP A 119 -6.57 -4.72 -5.26
N PRO A 120 -7.29 -5.77 -4.83
CA PRO A 120 -7.36 -7.04 -5.55
C PRO A 120 -8.13 -6.96 -6.88
N ASP A 121 -9.03 -5.98 -7.04
CA ASP A 121 -9.86 -5.82 -8.23
C ASP A 121 -9.15 -5.00 -9.31
N THR A 122 -8.52 -3.89 -8.91
CA THR A 122 -7.81 -3.00 -9.85
C THR A 122 -6.33 -3.33 -9.99
N ASN A 123 -5.78 -4.14 -9.07
CA ASN A 123 -4.35 -4.40 -8.92
C ASN A 123 -3.52 -3.11 -8.73
N GLU A 124 -4.17 -2.03 -8.30
CA GLU A 124 -3.51 -0.79 -7.89
C GLU A 124 -2.76 -1.03 -6.58
N LEU A 125 -1.53 -0.54 -6.53
CA LEU A 125 -0.63 -0.74 -5.40
C LEU A 125 -0.25 0.63 -4.83
N SER A 126 -0.41 0.81 -3.53
CA SER A 126 0.05 2.03 -2.86
C SER A 126 0.93 1.72 -1.64
N PRO A 127 1.95 2.56 -1.39
CA PRO A 127 2.75 2.44 -0.18
C PRO A 127 1.90 2.74 1.06
N ALA A 128 2.11 1.97 2.13
CA ALA A 128 1.43 2.19 3.40
C ALA A 128 2.40 2.73 4.46
N PHE A 129 3.38 1.93 4.88
CA PHE A 129 4.35 2.29 5.92
C PHE A 129 5.53 1.32 5.95
N ASP A 130 6.60 1.73 6.62
CA ASP A 130 7.75 0.87 6.91
C ASP A 130 7.55 0.18 8.27
N LEU A 131 8.00 -1.07 8.39
CA LEU A 131 7.98 -1.76 9.68
C LEU A 131 9.12 -1.28 10.56
N VAL A 132 8.82 -1.05 11.83
CA VAL A 132 9.77 -0.56 12.84
C VAL A 132 9.87 -1.59 13.98
N ALA A 133 11.05 -1.73 14.59
CA ALA A 133 11.23 -2.62 15.72
C ALA A 133 10.29 -2.31 16.90
N GLY A 134 9.55 -3.32 17.35
CA GLY A 134 8.58 -3.25 18.43
C GLY A 134 8.68 -4.43 19.39
N LYS A 135 7.84 -4.43 20.44
CA LYS A 135 7.77 -5.53 21.40
C LYS A 135 7.08 -6.74 20.74
N GLY A 136 7.86 -7.65 20.16
CA GLY A 136 7.36 -8.87 19.52
C GLY A 136 7.68 -9.02 18.04
N GLY A 137 8.54 -8.15 17.49
CA GLY A 137 8.97 -8.19 16.09
C GLY A 137 8.94 -6.80 15.47
N LEU A 138 9.02 -6.76 14.15
CA LEU A 138 8.83 -5.57 13.35
C LEU A 138 7.33 -5.27 13.23
N VAL A 139 6.94 -4.03 13.47
CA VAL A 139 5.54 -3.63 13.59
C VAL A 139 5.30 -2.37 12.78
N GLY A 140 4.15 -2.31 12.13
CA GLY A 140 3.58 -1.06 11.64
C GLY A 140 2.07 -1.10 11.76
N THR A 141 1.47 0.08 11.73
CA THR A 141 0.03 0.25 11.95
C THR A 141 -0.54 1.24 10.96
N ALA A 142 -1.77 1.00 10.51
CA ALA A 142 -2.52 1.95 9.70
C ALA A 142 -4.01 1.81 9.94
N ALA A 143 -4.76 2.80 9.46
CA ALA A 143 -6.20 2.75 9.37
C ALA A 143 -6.65 3.04 7.93
N ILE A 144 -7.64 2.30 7.45
CA ILE A 144 -8.28 2.51 6.13
C ILE A 144 -9.79 2.51 6.29
N GLY A 145 -10.53 3.07 5.33
CA GLY A 145 -11.99 2.96 5.32
C GLY A 145 -12.45 1.53 5.06
N VAL A 146 -13.58 1.13 5.68
CA VAL A 146 -14.19 -0.20 5.43
C VAL A 146 -14.65 -0.38 3.98
N ASP A 147 -14.89 0.72 3.28
CA ASP A 147 -15.25 0.80 1.86
C ASP A 147 -14.10 0.45 0.91
N LEU A 148 -12.86 0.44 1.41
CA LEU A 148 -11.67 -0.02 0.66
C LEU A 148 -11.43 -1.52 0.79
N LEU A 149 -12.22 -2.24 1.58
CA LEU A 149 -12.09 -3.69 1.67
C LEU A 149 -12.79 -4.38 0.49
N PRO A 150 -12.26 -5.50 -0.02
CA PRO A 150 -11.05 -6.20 0.44
C PRO A 150 -9.74 -5.55 -0.03
N VAL A 151 -8.68 -5.65 0.76
CA VAL A 151 -7.34 -5.17 0.40
C VAL A 151 -6.28 -6.23 0.70
N GLU A 152 -5.32 -6.39 -0.20
CA GLU A 152 -4.17 -7.26 0.03
C GLU A 152 -3.01 -6.46 0.63
N VAL A 153 -2.53 -6.91 1.79
CA VAL A 153 -1.35 -6.40 2.46
C VAL A 153 -0.14 -7.18 1.96
N ILE A 154 0.84 -6.47 1.43
CA ILE A 154 2.07 -7.04 0.88
C ILE A 154 3.26 -6.49 1.67
N VAL A 155 4.09 -7.38 2.21
CA VAL A 155 5.36 -7.00 2.83
C VAL A 155 6.48 -7.33 1.86
N SER A 156 7.35 -6.36 1.59
CA SER A 156 8.50 -6.52 0.71
C SER A 156 9.77 -5.97 1.33
N ILE A 157 10.90 -6.55 0.93
CA ILE A 157 12.22 -5.96 1.14
C ILE A 157 12.54 -5.14 -0.12
N SER A 158 13.12 -3.96 0.07
CA SER A 158 13.68 -3.20 -1.06
C SER A 158 15.10 -2.75 -0.73
N THR A 159 16.03 -3.08 -1.63
CA THR A 159 17.41 -2.58 -1.57
C THR A 159 17.60 -1.29 -2.37
N ASP A 160 16.66 -0.97 -3.28
CA ASP A 160 16.67 0.21 -4.14
C ASP A 160 15.34 0.98 -4.03
N LYS A 161 15.40 2.20 -3.50
CA LYS A 161 14.25 3.10 -3.31
C LYS A 161 13.47 3.40 -4.60
N ASN A 162 14.02 3.11 -5.77
CA ASN A 162 13.36 3.34 -7.06
C ASN A 162 12.57 2.12 -7.58
N ARG A 163 12.60 0.97 -6.88
CA ARG A 163 11.91 -0.24 -7.29
C ARG A 163 10.76 -0.57 -6.34
N VAL A 164 9.57 -0.54 -6.90
CA VAL A 164 8.33 -0.94 -6.23
C VAL A 164 8.25 -2.47 -6.25
N LEU A 165 8.08 -3.09 -5.08
CA LEU A 165 7.97 -4.55 -4.88
C LEU A 165 9.17 -5.37 -5.41
N ASP A 166 10.38 -5.06 -4.95
CA ASP A 166 11.61 -5.75 -5.38
C ASP A 166 11.63 -7.23 -4.93
N GLU A 167 11.44 -7.48 -3.64
CA GLU A 167 11.36 -8.84 -3.07
C GLU A 167 10.16 -8.95 -2.13
N VAL A 168 9.07 -9.58 -2.61
CA VAL A 168 7.89 -9.82 -1.78
C VAL A 168 8.13 -11.01 -0.86
N VAL A 169 7.99 -10.78 0.45
CA VAL A 169 8.25 -11.81 1.47
C VAL A 169 6.96 -12.36 2.08
N LEU A 170 5.95 -11.53 2.27
CA LEU A 170 4.68 -11.92 2.90
C LEU A 170 3.50 -11.28 2.19
N ARG A 171 2.38 -12.00 2.19
CA ARG A 171 1.08 -11.55 1.65
C ARG A 171 -0.04 -11.95 2.59
N GLY A 172 -1.04 -11.10 2.73
CA GLY A 172 -2.29 -11.44 3.39
C GLY A 172 -3.44 -10.64 2.83
N LEU A 173 -4.63 -11.23 2.82
CA LEU A 173 -5.84 -10.57 2.36
C LEU A 173 -6.64 -10.10 3.57
N LEU A 174 -6.81 -8.80 3.71
CA LEU A 174 -7.72 -8.19 4.66
C LEU A 174 -9.10 -8.12 4.00
N SER A 175 -9.99 -9.00 4.45
CA SER A 175 -11.37 -9.08 3.95
C SER A 175 -12.32 -8.35 4.91
N PRO A 176 -13.49 -7.89 4.43
CA PRO A 176 -14.52 -7.38 5.34
C PRO A 176 -14.88 -8.47 6.34
N THR A 177 -14.79 -8.16 7.64
CA THR A 177 -15.32 -9.02 8.69
C THR A 177 -16.80 -9.22 8.37
N PRO A 178 -17.28 -10.46 8.15
CA PRO A 178 -18.70 -10.68 7.94
C PRO A 178 -19.43 -10.17 9.18
N GLU A 179 -20.27 -9.14 9.02
CA GLU A 179 -21.18 -8.71 10.09
C GLU A 179 -21.93 -9.94 10.57
N GLU A 180 -21.58 -10.41 11.77
CA GLU A 180 -22.37 -11.40 12.47
C GLU A 180 -23.74 -10.75 12.65
N LYS A 181 -24.73 -11.20 11.85
CA LYS A 181 -26.11 -10.80 11.99
C LYS A 181 -26.48 -10.95 13.47
N ARG A 182 -26.55 -9.84 14.19
CA ARG A 182 -27.25 -9.78 15.47
C ARG A 182 -28.73 -9.91 15.14
N GLU A 183 -29.22 -11.15 15.15
CA GLU A 183 -30.65 -11.47 15.26
C GLU A 183 -31.15 -11.19 16.68
#